data_AF-A0A9D2FBP1-F1
#
_entry.id   AF-A0A9D2FBP1-F1
#
_cell.length_a   1.000
_cell.length_b   1.000
_cell.length_c   1.000
_cell.angle_alpha   90.00
_cell.angle_beta   90.00
_cell.angle_gamma   90.00
#
_symmetry.space_group_name_H-M   'P 1'
#
loop_
_entity.id
_entity.type
_entity.pdbx_description
1 polymer ?
#
loop_
_entity_poly.entity_id
_entity_poly.type
_entity_poly.pdbx_seq_one_letter_code
_entity_poly.pdbx_strand_id
1 'polypeptide(L)'
;MTKQEVAERFQIPIAILEEYESWGLCDSVRQVMDVWEYDDRDIERLSLIMTLHDIGFSKEETFEYMRLYLSERDTQAERLSMLNRRRSDSLDEIHFKQMQLDRLDYLRYEL
;
A
#
# COMPACT_ATOMS: atom_id res chain seq x y z
N MET A 1 1.96 -12.38 -17.46
CA MET A 1 3.23 -12.77 -16.78
C MET A 1 2.90 -13.64 -15.59
N THR A 2 3.71 -14.64 -15.28
CA THR A 2 3.48 -15.53 -14.12
C THR A 2 3.82 -14.82 -12.81
N LYS A 3 3.31 -15.32 -11.69
CA LYS A 3 3.61 -14.81 -10.34
C LYS A 3 5.11 -14.69 -10.05
N GLN A 4 5.91 -15.68 -10.48
CA GLN A 4 7.37 -15.66 -10.33
C GLN A 4 8.03 -14.60 -11.20
N GLU A 5 7.64 -14.51 -12.48
CA GLU A 5 8.15 -13.48 -13.38
C GLU A 5 7.88 -12.07 -12.87
N VAL A 6 6.68 -11.83 -12.31
CA VAL A 6 6.33 -10.54 -11.74
C VAL A 6 7.17 -10.22 -10.50
N ALA A 7 7.29 -11.18 -9.59
CA ALA A 7 8.10 -11.02 -8.39
C ALA A 7 9.57 -10.72 -8.72
N GLU A 8 10.16 -11.43 -9.69
CA GLU A 8 11.55 -11.24 -10.09
C GLU A 8 11.75 -9.93 -10.87
N ARG A 9 10.89 -9.65 -11.86
CA ARG A 9 11.09 -8.53 -12.79
C ARG A 9 10.76 -7.18 -12.17
N PHE A 10 9.73 -7.13 -11.33
CA PHE A 10 9.25 -5.88 -10.72
C PHE A 10 9.57 -5.79 -9.23
N GLN A 11 10.26 -6.79 -8.66
CA GLN A 11 10.65 -6.85 -7.24
C GLN A 11 9.43 -6.74 -6.30
N ILE A 12 8.29 -7.26 -6.75
CA ILE A 12 7.04 -7.25 -5.99
C ILE A 12 7.05 -8.47 -5.04
N PRO A 13 6.93 -8.27 -3.72
CA PRO A 13 6.92 -9.39 -2.78
C PRO A 13 5.77 -10.36 -3.05
N ILE A 14 6.03 -11.66 -2.93
CA ILE A 14 5.02 -12.72 -3.13
C ILE A 14 3.80 -12.52 -2.22
N ALA A 15 4.00 -12.01 -1.00
CA ALA A 15 2.91 -11.73 -0.07
C ALA A 15 1.93 -10.66 -0.60
N ILE A 16 2.42 -9.67 -1.36
CA ILE A 16 1.58 -8.63 -1.97
C ILE A 16 0.76 -9.22 -3.14
N LEU A 17 1.38 -10.11 -3.92
CA LEU A 17 0.70 -10.85 -4.98
C LEU A 17 -0.43 -11.72 -4.40
N GLU A 18 -0.18 -12.45 -3.32
CA GLU A 18 -1.19 -13.25 -2.61
C GLU A 18 -2.31 -12.41 -2.02
N GLU A 19 -1.98 -11.25 -1.43
CA GLU A 19 -2.96 -10.33 -0.88
C GLU A 19 -3.88 -9.78 -1.97
N TYR A 20 -3.31 -9.37 -3.10
CA TYR A 20 -4.05 -8.92 -4.28
C TYR A 20 -4.95 -10.03 -4.85
N GLU A 21 -4.44 -11.26 -4.99
CA GLU A 21 -5.21 -12.45 -5.41
C GLU A 21 -6.40 -12.71 -4.47
N SER A 22 -6.17 -12.60 -3.15
CA SER A 22 -7.18 -12.91 -2.12
C SER A 22 -8.39 -11.98 -2.12
N TRP A 23 -8.23 -10.75 -2.62
CA TRP A 23 -9.28 -9.75 -2.61
C TRP A 23 -10.30 -9.91 -3.73
N GLY A 24 -9.96 -10.63 -4.80
CA GLY A 24 -10.87 -10.85 -5.94
C GLY A 24 -11.40 -9.56 -6.56
N LEU A 25 -10.71 -8.42 -6.38
CA LEU A 25 -11.16 -7.09 -6.79
C LEU A 25 -11.09 -6.86 -8.31
N CYS A 26 -10.65 -7.86 -9.08
CA CYS A 26 -10.25 -7.67 -10.46
C CYS A 26 -10.83 -8.74 -11.39
N ASP A 27 -11.76 -8.33 -12.26
CA ASP A 27 -12.35 -9.19 -13.30
C ASP A 27 -11.39 -9.45 -14.48
N SER A 28 -10.28 -8.69 -14.60
CA SER A 28 -9.35 -8.82 -15.73
C SER A 28 -8.41 -10.02 -15.60
N VAL A 29 -8.42 -10.72 -14.48
CA VAL A 29 -7.61 -11.92 -14.28
C VAL A 29 -8.30 -13.09 -14.98
N ARG A 30 -7.73 -13.52 -16.10
CA ARG A 30 -8.19 -14.72 -16.79
C ARG A 30 -7.58 -15.94 -16.10
N GLN A 31 -8.40 -16.69 -15.38
CA GLN A 31 -8.04 -18.04 -14.94
C GLN A 31 -8.05 -18.96 -16.17
N VAL A 32 -6.95 -19.00 -16.92
CA VAL A 32 -6.76 -19.98 -18.00
C VAL A 32 -5.99 -21.15 -17.39
N MET A 33 -6.66 -22.30 -17.26
CA MET A 33 -6.07 -23.55 -16.79
C MET A 33 -5.30 -23.42 -15.45
N ASP A 34 -5.94 -22.81 -14.45
CA ASP A 34 -5.44 -22.73 -13.05
C ASP A 34 -4.15 -21.92 -12.81
N VAL A 35 -3.68 -21.18 -13.83
CA VAL A 35 -2.51 -20.30 -13.70
C VAL A 35 -2.94 -18.84 -13.74
N TRP A 36 -2.58 -18.08 -12.69
CA TRP A 36 -2.76 -16.63 -12.65
C TRP A 36 -1.76 -15.95 -13.60
N GLU A 37 -2.28 -15.18 -14.55
CA GLU A 37 -1.48 -14.32 -15.41
C GLU A 37 -1.77 -12.85 -15.10
N TYR A 38 -0.69 -12.11 -14.85
CA TYR A 38 -0.71 -10.67 -14.57
C TYR A 38 -0.51 -9.88 -15.87
N ASP A 39 -1.39 -8.90 -16.12
CA ASP A 39 -1.24 -7.91 -17.18
C ASP A 39 -0.57 -6.62 -16.66
N ASP A 40 -0.25 -5.68 -17.57
CA ASP A 40 0.42 -4.42 -17.19
C ASP A 40 -0.41 -3.59 -16.19
N ARG A 41 -1.75 -3.67 -16.22
CA ARG A 41 -2.61 -2.96 -15.27
C ARG A 41 -2.55 -3.59 -13.89
N ASP A 42 -2.40 -4.91 -13.81
CA ASP A 42 -2.16 -5.58 -12.53
C ASP A 42 -0.82 -5.16 -11.94
N ILE A 43 0.22 -4.96 -12.75
CA ILE A 43 1.52 -4.45 -12.28
C ILE A 43 1.40 -3.03 -11.69
N GLU A 44 0.65 -2.14 -12.35
CA GLU A 44 0.38 -0.79 -11.82
C GLU A 44 -0.37 -0.84 -10.48
N ARG A 45 -1.38 -1.72 -10.37
CA ARG A 45 -2.15 -1.91 -9.14
C ARG A 45 -1.30 -2.47 -8.01
N LEU A 46 -0.47 -3.47 -8.27
CA LEU A 46 0.44 -4.04 -7.28
C LEU A 46 1.47 -3.02 -6.81
N SER A 47 1.98 -2.17 -7.71
CA SER A 47 2.90 -1.08 -7.37
C SER A 47 2.23 -0.04 -6.45
N LEU A 48 0.95 0.25 -6.70
CA LEU A 48 0.15 1.11 -5.83
C LEU A 48 -0.08 0.48 -4.45
N ILE A 49 -0.40 -0.82 -4.39
CA ILE A 49 -0.56 -1.56 -3.12
C ILE A 49 0.74 -1.51 -2.30
N MET A 50 1.89 -1.74 -2.93
CA MET A 50 3.19 -1.60 -2.27
C MET A 50 3.37 -0.19 -1.70
N THR A 51 3.09 0.84 -2.51
CA THR A 51 3.20 2.24 -2.08
C THR A 51 2.30 2.53 -0.87
N LEU A 52 1.08 2.01 -0.85
CA LEU A 52 0.14 2.19 0.27
C LEU A 52 0.69 1.55 1.57
N HIS A 53 1.24 0.35 1.48
CA HIS A 53 1.89 -0.28 2.65
C HIS A 53 3.14 0.45 3.10
N ASP A 54 3.98 0.93 2.17
CA ASP A 54 5.20 1.68 2.48
C ASP A 54 4.90 2.99 3.22
N ILE A 55 3.78 3.64 2.90
CA ILE A 55 3.31 4.84 3.61
C ILE A 55 2.46 4.51 4.85
N GLY A 56 2.38 3.24 5.24
CA GLY A 56 1.81 2.81 6.51
C GLY A 56 0.31 2.50 6.51
N PHE A 57 -0.32 2.25 5.36
CA PHE A 57 -1.69 1.74 5.34
C PHE A 57 -1.73 0.28 5.84
N SER A 58 -2.75 -0.04 6.64
CA SER A 58 -3.05 -1.43 7.01
C SER A 58 -3.62 -2.21 5.81
N LYS A 59 -3.68 -3.54 5.91
CA LYS A 59 -4.30 -4.39 4.87
C LYS A 59 -5.73 -3.97 4.57
N GLU A 60 -6.49 -3.64 5.61
CA GLU A 60 -7.89 -3.22 5.52
C GLU A 60 -8.02 -1.86 4.83
N GLU A 61 -7.14 -0.91 5.15
CA GLU A 61 -7.15 0.41 4.52
C GLU A 61 -6.66 0.34 3.07
N THR A 62 -5.66 -0.49 2.77
CA THR A 62 -5.21 -0.73 1.41
C THR A 62 -6.32 -1.36 0.58
N PHE A 63 -7.03 -2.37 1.12
CA PHE A 63 -8.20 -2.97 0.47
C PHE A 63 -9.28 -1.93 0.17
N GLU A 64 -9.64 -1.10 1.17
CA GLU A 64 -10.67 -0.07 0.99
C GLU A 64 -10.24 0.97 -0.05
N TYR A 65 -8.98 1.40 -0.03
CA TYR A 65 -8.43 2.30 -1.04
C TYR A 65 -8.53 1.69 -2.44
N MET A 66 -8.15 0.42 -2.59
CA MET A 66 -8.21 -0.29 -3.88
C MET A 66 -9.64 -0.48 -4.37
N ARG A 67 -10.59 -0.76 -3.47
CA ARG A 67 -12.02 -0.84 -3.80
C ARG A 67 -12.54 0.49 -4.35
N LEU A 68 -12.14 1.61 -3.74
CA LEU A 68 -12.49 2.95 -4.23
C LEU A 68 -11.79 3.27 -5.55
N TYR A 69 -10.52 2.90 -5.69
CA TYR A 69 -9.69 3.12 -6.89
C TYR A 69 -10.26 2.42 -8.12
N LEU A 70 -10.79 1.20 -7.95
CA LEU A 70 -11.37 0.39 -9.02
C LEU A 70 -12.87 0.66 -9.25
N SER A 71 -13.49 1.54 -8.46
CA SER A 71 -14.89 1.91 -8.63
C SER A 71 -15.11 2.69 -9.92
N GLU A 72 -16.22 2.43 -10.61
CA GLU A 72 -16.66 3.23 -11.76
C GLU A 72 -17.17 4.63 -11.37
N ARG A 73 -17.41 4.86 -10.07
CA ARG A 73 -17.86 6.15 -9.53
C ARG A 73 -16.67 7.06 -9.28
N ASP A 74 -16.91 8.36 -9.27
CA ASP A 74 -15.90 9.31 -8.78
C ASP A 74 -15.74 9.19 -7.26
N THR A 75 -14.63 8.59 -6.85
CA THR A 75 -14.22 8.36 -5.45
C THR A 75 -12.98 9.17 -5.07
N GLN A 76 -12.63 10.19 -5.86
CA GLN A 76 -11.38 10.95 -5.65
C GLN A 76 -11.34 11.62 -4.27
N ALA A 77 -12.47 12.15 -3.80
CA ALA A 77 -12.56 12.83 -2.51
C ALA A 77 -12.33 11.85 -1.34
N GLU A 78 -12.90 10.65 -1.39
CA GLU A 78 -12.74 9.61 -0.37
C GLU A 78 -11.29 9.12 -0.33
N ARG A 79 -10.68 8.83 -1.49
CA ARG A 79 -9.27 8.42 -1.57
C ARG A 79 -8.34 9.50 -1.03
N LEU A 80 -8.60 10.77 -1.37
CA LEU A 80 -7.84 11.90 -0.85
C LEU A 80 -8.00 12.03 0.67
N SER A 81 -9.21 11.80 1.20
CA SER A 81 -9.44 11.81 2.65
C SER A 81 -8.64 10.73 3.37
N MET A 82 -8.51 9.52 2.81
CA MET A 82 -7.69 8.46 3.39
C MET A 82 -6.21 8.85 3.44
N LEU A 83 -5.68 9.39 2.34
CA LEU A 83 -4.30 9.88 2.27
C LEU A 83 -4.03 11.03 3.25
N ASN A 84 -4.98 11.96 3.39
CA ASN A 84 -4.87 13.06 4.34
C ASN A 84 -4.86 12.59 5.78
N ARG A 85 -5.67 11.57 6.11
CA ARG A 85 -5.64 10.94 7.45
C ARG A 85 -4.27 10.33 7.72
N ARG A 86 -3.76 9.50 6.81
CA ARG A 86 -2.43 8.89 6.94
C ARG A 86 -1.33 9.93 7.12
N ARG A 87 -1.38 11.01 6.34
CA ARG A 87 -0.45 12.14 6.45
C ARG A 87 -0.51 12.79 7.84
N SER A 88 -1.70 12.97 8.40
CA SER A 88 -1.87 13.53 9.75
C SER A 88 -1.25 12.62 10.80
N ASP A 89 -1.54 11.31 10.73
CA ASP A 89 -1.03 10.33 11.68
C ASP A 89 0.51 10.25 11.64
N SER A 90 1.10 10.28 10.44
CA SER A 90 2.56 10.33 10.28
C SER A 90 3.17 11.61 10.85
N LEU A 91 2.48 12.75 10.71
CA LEU A 91 2.96 14.02 11.27
C LEU A 91 2.95 14.00 12.81
N ASP A 92 1.92 13.42 13.41
CA ASP A 92 1.83 13.23 14.85
C ASP A 92 2.97 12.32 15.36
N GLU A 93 3.30 11.26 14.63
CA GLU A 93 4.44 10.38 14.95
C GLU A 93 5.78 11.13 14.86
N ILE A 94 5.97 11.97 13.83
CA ILE A 94 7.17 12.82 13.71
C ILE A 94 7.28 13.77 14.90
N HIS A 95 6.19 14.45 15.27
CA HIS A 95 6.18 15.34 16.43
C HIS A 95 6.51 14.60 17.74
N PHE A 96 5.98 13.38 17.89
CA PHE A 96 6.31 12.54 19.04
C PHE A 96 7.80 12.16 19.08
N LYS A 97 8.37 11.70 17.96
CA LYS A 97 9.80 11.36 17.86
C LYS A 97 10.70 12.57 18.10
N GLN A 98 10.31 13.75 17.62
CA GLN A 98 11.03 14.99 17.91
C GLN A 98 11.09 15.27 19.41
N MET A 99 9.95 15.17 20.12
CA MET A 99 9.92 15.35 21.58
C MET A 99 10.81 14.33 22.31
N GLN A 100 10.90 13.09 21.82
CA GLN A 100 11.81 12.09 22.39
C GLN A 100 13.28 12.47 22.19
N LEU A 101 13.64 12.98 21.01
CA LEU A 101 14.99 13.47 20.72
C LEU A 101 15.36 14.66 21.60
N ASP A 102 14.46 15.63 21.77
CA ASP A 102 14.71 16.80 22.61
C ASP A 102 15.04 16.41 24.06
N ARG A 103 14.34 15.40 24.61
CA ARG A 103 14.61 14.85 25.95
C ARG A 103 15.98 14.16 26.01
N LEU A 104 16.34 13.43 24.96
CA LEU A 104 17.63 12.75 24.86
C LEU A 104 18.78 13.78 24.83
N ASP A 105 18.63 14.82 24.02
CA ASP A 105 19.63 15.88 23.89
C ASP A 105 19.76 16.71 25.17
N TYR A 106 18.68 16.95 25.90
CA TYR A 106 18.74 17.52 27.25
C TYR A 106 19.61 16.67 28.18
N LEU A 107 19.36 15.37 28.25
CA LEU A 107 20.16 14.48 29.11
C LEU A 107 21.64 14.42 28.69
N ARG A 108 21.94 14.54 27.39
CA ARG A 108 23.32 14.60 26.89
C ARG A 108 24.03 15.89 27.26
N TYR A 109 23.30 17.01 27.30
CA TYR A 109 23.86 18.31 27.67
C TYR A 109 24.20 18.40 29.17
N GLU A 110 23.44 17.71 30.02
CA GLU A 110 23.67 17.68 31.47
C GLU A 110 24.88 16.83 31.91
N LEU A 111 25.45 16.01 31.01
CA LEU A 111 26.67 15.23 31.25
C LEU A 111 27.93 16.05 30.97
#